data_AF-A0A7J5DNT4-F1
#
_entry.id   AF-A0A7J5DNT4-F1
#
_cell.length_a   1.000
_cell.length_b   1.000
_cell.length_c   1.000
_cell.angle_alpha   90.00
_cell.angle_beta   90.00
_cell.angle_gamma   90.00
#
_symmetry.space_group_name_H-M   'P 1'
#
loop_
_entity.id
_entity.type
_entity.pdbx_description
1 polymer ?
#
loop_
_entity_poly.entity_id
_entity_poly.type
_entity_poly.pdbx_seq_one_letter_code
_entity_poly.pdbx_strand_id
1 'polypeptide(L)' 'MADGFVEAVLERVRKARAGLTGALDAESPYEVAMAQGELEDALRLARIHDIDPGEEALEG' A
#
# COMPACT_ATOMS: atom_id res chain seq x y z
N MET A 1 -15.14 -14.28 7.79
CA MET A 1 -13.68 -14.42 7.84
C MET A 1 -13.19 -13.98 6.49
N ALA A 2 -12.44 -12.88 6.40
CA ALA A 2 -11.64 -12.66 5.21
C ALA A 2 -10.76 -13.91 5.06
N ASP A 3 -10.68 -14.48 3.87
CA ASP A 3 -9.75 -15.58 3.66
C ASP A 3 -8.31 -15.07 3.92
N GLY A 4 -7.39 -15.96 4.30
CA GLY A 4 -6.03 -15.55 4.66
C GLY A 4 -5.27 -14.85 3.53
N PHE A 5 -5.75 -14.98 2.28
CA PHE A 5 -5.20 -14.26 1.14
C PHE A 5 -5.63 -12.80 1.14
N VAL A 6 -6.92 -12.50 1.33
CA VAL A 6 -7.45 -11.14 1.44
C VAL A 6 -6.74 -10.39 2.57
N GLU A 7 -6.60 -11.01 3.76
CA GLU A 7 -5.89 -10.39 4.87
C GLU A 7 -4.41 -10.09 4.54
N ALA A 8 -3.73 -11.00 3.85
CA ALA A 8 -2.34 -10.79 3.43
C ALA A 8 -2.20 -9.66 2.40
N VAL A 9 -3.14 -9.54 1.46
CA VAL A 9 -3.16 -8.44 0.47
C VAL A 9 -3.39 -7.11 1.17
N LEU A 10 -4.36 -7.03 2.09
CA LEU A 10 -4.65 -5.83 2.87
C LEU A 10 -3.47 -5.42 3.76
N GLU A 11 -2.81 -6.37 4.41
CA GLU A 11 -1.60 -6.13 5.19
C GLU A 11 -0.45 -5.61 4.32
N ARG A 12 -0.29 -6.15 3.09
CA ARG A 12 0.73 -5.66 2.16
C ARG A 12 0.48 -4.20 1.77
N VAL A 13 -0.76 -3.83 1.46
CA VAL A 13 -1.12 -2.44 1.13
C VAL A 13 -0.84 -1.51 2.31
N ARG A 14 -1.22 -1.91 3.53
CA ARG A 14 -0.93 -1.12 4.76
C ARG A 14 0.56 -0.90 4.97
N LYS A 15 1.38 -1.94 4.79
CA LYS A 15 2.85 -1.83 4.89
C LYS A 15 3.45 -0.92 3.81
N ALA A 16 2.97 -1.01 2.58
CA ALA A 16 3.46 -0.18 1.48
C ALA A 16 3.10 1.31 1.71
N ARG A 17 1.90 1.60 2.19
CA ARG A 17 1.48 2.96 2.60
C ARG A 17 2.38 3.51 3.70
N ALA A 18 2.59 2.75 4.78
CA ALA A 18 3.48 3.14 5.88
C ALA A 18 4.94 3.34 5.42
N GLY A 19 5.42 2.48 4.51
CA GLY A 19 6.75 2.63 3.91
C GLY A 19 6.90 3.91 3.09
N LEU A 20 5.88 4.28 2.31
CA LEU A 20 5.86 5.53 1.56
C LEU A 20 5.86 6.75 2.50
N THR A 21 5.04 6.74 3.54
CA THR A 21 5.05 7.80 4.57
C THR A 21 6.44 7.94 5.19
N GLY A 22 7.06 6.83 5.60
CA GLY A 22 8.40 6.85 6.18
C GLY A 22 9.47 7.39 5.21
N ALA A 23 9.39 7.05 3.92
CA ALA A 23 10.32 7.55 2.92
C ALA A 23 10.13 9.06 2.64
N LEU A 24 8.89 9.55 2.69
CA LEU A 24 8.58 10.98 2.59
C LEU A 24 9.13 11.75 3.80
N ASP A 25 8.94 11.22 5.02
CA ASP A 25 9.46 11.83 6.25
C ASP A 25 10.99 11.84 6.29
N ALA A 26 11.64 10.85 5.67
CA ALA A 26 13.09 10.80 5.53
C ALA A 26 13.64 11.70 4.41
N GLU A 27 12.76 12.38 3.65
CA GLU A 27 13.09 13.23 2.51
C GLU A 27 14.02 12.55 1.49
N SER A 28 13.90 11.22 1.33
CA SER A 28 14.76 10.43 0.45
C SER A 28 14.07 10.16 -0.89
N PRO A 29 14.46 10.85 -1.99
CA PRO A 29 13.76 10.71 -3.26
C PRO A 29 13.85 9.29 -3.84
N TYR A 30 14.97 8.60 -3.57
CA TYR A 30 15.16 7.22 -3.98
C TYR A 30 14.22 6.28 -3.24
N GLU A 31 14.11 6.41 -1.91
CA GLU A 31 13.23 5.55 -1.12
C GLU A 31 11.75 5.83 -1.42
N VAL A 32 11.40 7.10 -1.69
CA VAL A 32 10.05 7.47 -2.15
C VAL A 32 9.71 6.76 -3.46
N ALA A 33 10.60 6.80 -4.46
CA ALA A 33 10.36 6.13 -5.73
C ALA A 33 10.18 4.60 -5.57
N MET A 34 11.00 3.97 -4.72
CA MET A 34 10.87 2.54 -4.41
C MET A 34 9.55 2.22 -3.69
N ALA A 35 9.18 3.02 -2.68
CA ALA A 35 7.97 2.81 -1.90
C ALA A 35 6.69 3.06 -2.73
N GLN A 36 6.71 4.02 -3.65
CA GLN A 36 5.63 4.24 -4.61
C GLN A 36 5.41 3.02 -5.51
N GLY A 37 6.49 2.45 -6.07
CA GLY A 37 6.40 1.23 -6.89
C GLY A 37 5.81 0.04 -6.11
N GLU A 38 6.23 -0.17 -4.87
CA GLU A 38 5.68 -1.23 -4.02
C GLU A 38 4.21 -1.01 -3.67
N LEU A 39 3.79 0.24 -3.44
CA LEU A 39 2.39 0.57 -3.21
C LEU A 39 1.55 0.32 -4.46
N GLU A 40 2.02 0.75 -5.63
CA GLU A 40 1.35 0.47 -6.91
C GLU A 40 1.22 -1.04 -7.16
N ASP A 41 2.26 -1.82 -6.85
CA ASP A 41 2.24 -3.28 -6.94
C ASP A 41 1.18 -3.90 -6.04
N ALA A 42 1.12 -3.47 -4.78
CA ALA A 42 0.15 -3.96 -3.82
C ALA A 42 -1.29 -3.60 -4.23
N LEU A 43 -1.53 -2.36 -4.67
CA LEU A 43 -2.84 -1.90 -5.14
C LEU A 43 -3.28 -2.61 -6.42
N ARG A 44 -2.35 -2.88 -7.35
CA ARG A 44 -2.63 -3.65 -8.56
C ARG A 44 -3.04 -5.08 -8.21
N LEU A 45 -2.33 -5.71 -7.28
CA LEU A 45 -2.67 -7.05 -6.80
C LEU A 45 -4.08 -7.06 -6.19
N ALA A 46 -4.40 -6.09 -5.32
CA ALA A 46 -5.74 -5.97 -4.74
C ALA A 46 -6.82 -5.85 -5.83
N ARG A 47 -6.61 -4.98 -6.83
CA ARG A 47 -7.54 -4.78 -7.95
C ARG A 47 -7.73 -6.04 -8.80
N ILE A 48 -6.68 -6.79 -9.09
CA ILE A 48 -6.76 -8.05 -9.87
C ILE A 48 -7.68 -9.06 -9.18
N HIS A 49 -7.74 -9.04 -7.86
CA HIS A 49 -8.53 -9.96 -7.05
C HIS A 49 -9.84 -9.36 -6.53
N ASP A 50 -10.23 -8.18 -7.01
CA ASP A 50 -11.44 -7.45 -6.55
C ASP A 50 -11.47 -7.21 -5.03
N ILE A 51 -10.29 -7.01 -4.45
CA ILE A 51 -10.11 -6.67 -3.04
C ILE A 51 -10.08 -5.16 -2.93
N ASP A 52 -11.00 -4.60 -2.16
CA ASP A 52 -10.97 -3.19 -1.79
C ASP A 52 -10.00 -2.99 -0.60
N PRO A 53 -8.85 -2.32 -0.80
CA PRO A 53 -7.92 -2.04 0.29
C PRO A 53 -8.37 -0.89 1.20
N GLY A 54 -9.50 -0.24 0.89
CA GLY A 54 -9.88 1.04 1.44
C GLY A 54 -9.04 2.16 0.84
N GLU A 55 -9.71 3.25 0.46
CA GLU A 55 -9.04 4.54 0.48
C GLU A 55 -8.84 4.87 1.95
N GLU A 56 -7.59 4.91 2.44
CA GLU A 56 -7.32 5.84 3.54
C GLU A 56 -7.74 7.19 2.98
N ALA A 57 -8.93 7.62 3.39
CA ALA A 57 -9.52 8.84 2.93
C ALA A 57 -8.47 9.92 3.16
N LEU A 58 -8.03 10.54 2.06
CA LEU A 58 -7.46 11.87 2.11
C LEU A 58 -8.61 12.81 2.52
N GLU A 59 -9.08 12.67 3.75
CA GLU A 59 -9.97 13.63 4.39
C GLU A 59 -9.07 14.69 5.06
N GLY A 60 -9.02 15.87 4.43
CA GLY A 60 -8.81 17.16 5.10
C GLY A 60 -7.37 17.60 5.32
#